data_AF-A0A2E8PYM1-F1
#
_entry.id   AF-A0A2E8PYM1-F1
#
_cell.length_a   1.000
_cell.length_b   1.000
_cell.length_c   1.000
_cell.angle_alpha   90.00
_cell.angle_beta   90.00
_cell.angle_gamma   90.00
#
_symmetry.space_group_name_H-M   'P 1'
#
loop_
_entity.id
_entity.type
_entity.pdbx_description
1 polymer ?
#
loop_
_entity_poly.entity_id
_entity_poly.type
_entity_poly.pdbx_seq_one_letter_code
_entity_poly.pdbx_strand_id
1 'polypeptide(L)'
;MENQESHQPGHNKKEPILESRRSMTHPARTSDPPFSLVQRAQEIEKADEVVQSHVHGKLDVIARQIRTLQEEAKKIIGKAERDMELHRIKCNFEKKPGMALYLYQKQNGDKLFSILSPAEWGSSLPHEFLGAFRLAADGSFDDLEETDSI
;
A
#
# COMPACT_ATOMS: atom_id res chain seq x y z
N MET A 1 30.39 -90.34 11.55
CA MET A 1 29.42 -89.60 12.36
C MET A 1 29.66 -88.13 12.06
N GLU A 2 28.99 -87.47 11.11
CA GLU A 2 27.53 -87.44 10.86
C GLU A 2 26.75 -87.21 12.17
N ASN A 3 25.80 -86.28 12.32
CA ASN A 3 25.19 -85.26 11.46
C ASN A 3 24.59 -84.16 12.39
N GLN A 4 24.12 -82.96 12.00
CA GLN A 4 23.77 -82.35 10.69
C GLN A 4 23.76 -80.81 10.85
N GLU A 5 23.89 -80.02 9.77
CA GLU A 5 23.57 -78.57 9.80
C GLU A 5 22.05 -78.34 9.66
N SER A 6 21.43 -77.70 10.65
CA SER A 6 20.03 -77.27 10.58
C SER A 6 19.90 -75.84 10.03
N HIS A 7 19.82 -75.73 8.71
CA HIS A 7 19.48 -74.49 8.01
C HIS A 7 18.08 -74.00 8.42
N GLN A 8 18.00 -72.99 9.29
CA GLN A 8 16.77 -72.25 9.57
C GLN A 8 16.48 -71.29 8.41
N PRO A 9 15.33 -71.41 7.69
CA PRO A 9 15.00 -70.48 6.63
C PRO A 9 14.59 -69.13 7.24
N GLY A 10 15.47 -68.13 7.10
CA GLY A 10 15.19 -66.76 7.50
C GLY A 10 14.01 -66.17 6.71
N HIS A 11 12.79 -66.29 7.22
CA HIS A 11 11.60 -65.64 6.67
C HIS A 11 11.66 -64.13 6.88
N ASN A 12 12.50 -63.44 6.11
CA ASN A 12 12.45 -61.99 5.93
C ASN A 12 11.23 -61.61 5.05
N LYS A 13 10.04 -61.89 5.56
CA LYS A 13 8.81 -61.27 5.07
C LYS A 13 8.79 -59.84 5.60
N LYS A 14 9.34 -58.92 4.83
CA LYS A 14 9.06 -57.48 4.99
C LYS A 14 7.55 -57.33 5.10
N GLU A 15 7.06 -56.76 6.20
CA GLU A 15 5.64 -56.50 6.36
C GLU A 15 5.15 -55.67 5.15
N PRO A 16 3.99 -56.00 4.56
CA PRO A 16 3.49 -55.24 3.43
C PRO A 16 3.25 -53.80 3.91
N ILE A 17 3.82 -52.83 3.19
CA ILE A 17 3.57 -51.42 3.45
C ILE A 17 2.07 -51.19 3.21
N LEU A 18 1.29 -51.11 4.29
CA LEU A 18 -0.15 -50.91 4.24
C LEU A 18 -0.46 -49.44 3.96
N GLU A 19 -0.25 -49.04 2.69
CA GLU A 19 -0.60 -47.71 2.22
C GLU A 19 -2.10 -47.46 2.45
N SER A 20 -2.43 -46.29 2.99
CA SER A 20 -3.79 -46.00 3.43
C SER A 20 -4.72 -45.89 2.21
N ARG A 21 -5.77 -46.70 2.19
CA ARG A 21 -6.78 -46.68 1.10
C ARG A 21 -7.41 -45.31 0.85
N ARG A 22 -7.38 -44.40 1.85
CA ARG A 22 -7.90 -43.03 1.73
C ARG A 22 -6.91 -42.03 1.13
N SER A 23 -5.63 -42.38 0.99
CA SER A 23 -4.62 -41.55 0.31
C SER A 23 -4.35 -41.97 -1.14
N MET A 24 -4.93 -43.09 -1.59
CA MET A 24 -4.80 -43.53 -2.99
C MET A 24 -5.57 -42.59 -3.92
N THR A 25 -4.87 -42.04 -4.91
CA THR A 25 -5.43 -41.09 -5.89
C THR A 25 -5.89 -41.76 -7.20
N HIS A 26 -5.89 -43.08 -7.25
CA HIS A 26 -6.31 -43.91 -8.38
C HIS A 26 -6.92 -45.22 -7.85
N PRO A 27 -7.86 -45.85 -8.58
CA PRO A 27 -8.42 -47.12 -8.17
C PRO A 27 -7.36 -48.22 -8.21
N ALA A 28 -7.42 -49.11 -7.23
CA ALA A 28 -6.49 -50.21 -7.03
C ALA A 28 -7.17 -51.58 -7.14
N ARG A 29 -8.50 -51.61 -7.27
CA ARG A 29 -9.33 -52.82 -7.36
C ARG A 29 -10.37 -52.69 -8.47
N THR A 30 -10.74 -53.82 -9.04
CA THR A 30 -11.80 -53.94 -10.07
C THR A 30 -13.18 -53.47 -9.59
N SER A 31 -13.40 -53.38 -8.27
CA SER A 31 -14.64 -52.90 -7.64
C SER A 31 -14.66 -51.40 -7.35
N ASP A 32 -13.55 -50.69 -7.57
CA ASP A 32 -13.48 -49.26 -7.31
C ASP A 32 -14.21 -48.47 -8.43
N PRO A 33 -14.65 -47.23 -8.20
CA PRO A 33 -15.30 -46.43 -9.22
C PRO A 33 -14.43 -46.22 -10.48
N PRO A 34 -15.02 -46.16 -11.68
CA PRO A 34 -14.26 -45.98 -12.92
C PRO A 34 -13.52 -44.63 -12.90
N PHE A 35 -12.21 -44.68 -13.09
CA PHE A 35 -11.36 -43.49 -13.13
C PHE A 35 -11.22 -42.97 -14.57
N SER A 36 -11.38 -41.66 -14.74
CA SER A 36 -11.09 -40.97 -15.99
C SER A 36 -9.98 -39.94 -15.76
N LEU A 37 -8.81 -40.22 -16.32
CA LEU A 37 -7.69 -39.27 -16.33
C LEU A 37 -8.07 -37.96 -17.03
N VAL A 38 -8.91 -38.05 -18.07
CA VAL A 38 -9.42 -36.89 -18.82
C VAL A 38 -10.32 -36.02 -17.95
N GLN A 39 -11.27 -36.62 -17.22
CA GLN A 39 -12.17 -35.88 -16.32
C GLN A 39 -11.39 -35.19 -15.20
N ARG A 40 -10.38 -35.86 -14.65
CA ARG A 40 -9.51 -35.27 -13.62
C ARG A 40 -8.62 -34.15 -14.16
N ALA A 41 -8.10 -34.30 -15.38
CA ALA A 41 -7.36 -33.22 -16.03
C ALA A 41 -8.24 -31.98 -16.23
N GLN A 42 -9.48 -32.15 -16.68
CA GLN A 42 -10.47 -31.08 -16.78
C GLN A 42 -10.86 -30.45 -15.43
N GLU A 43 -10.84 -31.23 -14.34
CA GLU A 43 -11.08 -30.71 -12.99
C GLU A 43 -9.90 -29.87 -12.48
N ILE A 44 -8.65 -30.31 -12.75
CA ILE A 44 -7.43 -29.55 -12.44
C ILE A 44 -7.38 -28.25 -13.25
N GLU A 45 -7.64 -28.32 -14.56
CA GLU A 45 -7.68 -27.15 -15.45
C GLU A 45 -8.67 -26.08 -14.95
N LYS A 46 -9.89 -26.48 -14.58
CA LYS A 46 -10.89 -25.57 -13.97
C LYS A 46 -10.46 -25.03 -12.61
N ALA A 47 -9.78 -25.83 -11.79
CA ALA A 47 -9.25 -25.36 -10.52
C ALA A 47 -8.16 -24.30 -10.72
N ASP A 48 -7.26 -24.52 -11.69
CA ASP A 48 -6.22 -23.56 -12.07
C ASP A 48 -6.82 -22.27 -12.64
N GLU A 49 -7.84 -22.34 -13.51
CA GLU A 49 -8.58 -21.15 -13.99
C GLU A 49 -9.15 -20.31 -12.84
N VAL A 50 -9.82 -20.96 -11.87
CA VAL A 50 -10.40 -20.29 -10.70
C VAL A 50 -9.32 -19.67 -9.81
N VAL A 51 -8.21 -20.38 -9.57
CA VAL A 51 -7.08 -19.86 -8.79
C VAL A 51 -6.42 -18.69 -9.51
N GLN A 52 -6.19 -18.77 -10.83
CA GLN A 52 -5.64 -17.69 -11.63
C GLN A 52 -6.53 -16.45 -11.60
N SER A 53 -7.84 -16.61 -11.78
CA SER A 53 -8.82 -15.51 -11.69
C SER A 53 -8.79 -14.83 -10.31
N HIS A 54 -8.77 -15.64 -9.23
CA HIS A 54 -8.69 -15.15 -7.86
C HIS A 54 -7.38 -14.41 -7.56
N VAL A 55 -6.25 -14.90 -8.09
CA VAL A 55 -4.93 -14.25 -7.94
C VAL A 55 -4.89 -12.93 -8.71
N HIS A 56 -5.37 -12.89 -9.95
CA HIS A 56 -5.45 -11.64 -10.73
C HIS A 56 -6.27 -10.58 -9.99
N GLY A 57 -7.48 -10.92 -9.51
CA GLY A 57 -8.32 -9.98 -8.77
C GLY A 57 -7.66 -9.43 -7.50
N LYS A 58 -6.83 -10.24 -6.80
CA LYS A 58 -6.02 -9.77 -5.66
C LYS A 58 -4.88 -8.86 -6.08
N LEU A 59 -4.16 -9.19 -7.14
CA LEU A 59 -3.08 -8.36 -7.68
C LEU A 59 -3.62 -7.01 -8.19
N ASP A 60 -4.82 -6.97 -8.76
CA ASP A 60 -5.50 -5.72 -9.16
C ASP A 60 -5.92 -4.84 -7.98
N VAL A 61 -6.24 -5.43 -6.83
CA VAL A 61 -6.46 -4.67 -5.58
C VAL A 61 -5.14 -4.05 -5.11
N ILE A 62 -4.07 -4.85 -5.04
CA ILE A 62 -2.74 -4.40 -4.61
C ILE A 62 -2.20 -3.30 -5.55
N ALA A 63 -2.33 -3.48 -6.86
CA ALA A 63 -1.91 -2.50 -7.86
C ALA A 63 -2.66 -1.16 -7.74
N ARG A 64 -3.95 -1.18 -7.40
CA ARG A 64 -4.71 0.03 -7.10
C ARG A 64 -4.24 0.71 -5.81
N GLN A 65 -4.03 -0.05 -4.73
CA GLN A 65 -3.51 0.48 -3.47
C GLN A 65 -2.15 1.14 -3.64
N ILE A 66 -1.23 0.52 -4.41
CA ILE A 66 0.08 1.10 -4.73
C ILE A 66 -0.06 2.44 -5.46
N ARG A 67 -0.98 2.57 -6.42
CA ARG A 67 -1.23 3.83 -7.14
C ARG A 67 -1.75 4.92 -6.18
N THR A 68 -2.70 4.58 -5.31
CA THR A 68 -3.19 5.52 -4.28
C THR A 68 -2.07 6.00 -3.36
N LEU A 69 -1.23 5.09 -2.84
CA LEU A 69 -0.07 5.44 -2.01
C LEU A 69 0.95 6.32 -2.77
N GLN A 70 1.15 6.09 -4.07
CA GLN A 70 2.00 6.95 -4.90
C GLN A 70 1.43 8.35 -5.10
N GLU A 71 0.11 8.49 -5.22
CA GLU A 71 -0.58 9.79 -5.31
C GLU A 71 -0.54 10.55 -3.98
N GLU A 72 -0.76 9.85 -2.86
CA GLU A 72 -0.62 10.40 -1.51
C GLU A 72 0.82 10.87 -1.23
N ALA A 73 1.83 10.06 -1.57
CA ALA A 73 3.23 10.44 -1.44
C ALA A 73 3.57 11.72 -2.25
N LYS A 74 3.07 11.83 -3.49
CA LYS A 74 3.22 13.05 -4.31
C LYS A 74 2.57 14.27 -3.66
N LYS A 75 1.36 14.13 -3.08
CA LYS A 75 0.67 15.21 -2.35
C LYS A 75 1.46 15.65 -1.12
N ILE A 76 2.00 14.71 -0.35
CA ILE A 76 2.82 14.99 0.83
C ILE A 76 4.10 15.75 0.45
N ILE A 77 4.83 15.28 -0.57
CA ILE A 77 6.04 15.96 -1.07
C ILE A 77 5.69 17.37 -1.56
N GLY A 78 4.63 17.52 -2.36
CA GLY A 78 4.17 18.83 -2.83
C GLY A 78 3.70 19.77 -1.72
N LYS A 79 3.13 19.26 -0.61
CA LYS A 79 2.86 20.08 0.59
C LYS A 79 4.18 20.52 1.25
N ALA A 80 5.11 19.59 1.47
CA ALA A 80 6.40 19.91 2.08
C ALA A 80 7.22 20.92 1.27
N GLU A 81 7.26 20.80 -0.06
CA GLU A 81 7.95 21.76 -0.95
C GLU A 81 7.34 23.17 -0.86
N ARG A 82 6.00 23.28 -0.86
CA ARG A 82 5.29 24.56 -0.68
C ARG A 82 5.56 25.15 0.69
N ASP A 83 5.43 24.35 1.76
CA ASP A 83 5.67 24.80 3.13
C ASP A 83 7.13 25.27 3.31
N MET A 84 8.09 24.61 2.65
CA MET A 84 9.49 25.05 2.58
C MET A 84 9.66 26.37 1.78
N GLU A 85 8.93 26.60 0.70
CA GLU A 85 8.93 27.90 0.01
C GLU A 85 8.40 29.00 0.95
N LEU A 86 7.23 28.78 1.58
CA LEU A 86 6.63 29.73 2.51
C LEU A 86 7.54 30.01 3.72
N HIS A 87 8.26 29.01 4.24
CA HIS A 87 9.28 29.22 5.27
C HIS A 87 10.43 30.13 4.80
N ARG A 88 10.87 30.02 3.55
CA ARG A 88 11.94 30.84 2.95
C ARG A 88 11.53 32.29 2.65
N ILE A 89 10.23 32.59 2.54
CA ILE A 89 9.76 33.96 2.25
C ILE A 89 10.12 34.91 3.39
N LYS A 90 10.66 36.08 3.01
CA LYS A 90 11.14 37.14 3.91
C LYS A 90 10.02 37.62 4.86
N CYS A 91 10.34 37.72 6.14
CA CYS A 91 9.48 38.29 7.17
C CYS A 91 10.31 39.19 8.11
N ASN A 92 9.70 40.26 8.63
CA ASN A 92 10.33 41.18 9.58
C ASN A 92 10.12 40.76 11.05
N PHE A 93 9.54 39.60 11.28
CA PHE A 93 9.14 39.06 12.58
C PHE A 93 9.40 37.55 12.64
N GLU A 94 9.43 37.01 13.85
CA GLU A 94 9.56 35.57 14.10
C GLU A 94 8.23 34.85 13.81
N LYS A 95 8.25 33.84 12.91
CA LYS A 95 7.07 33.02 12.59
C LYS A 95 6.79 32.08 13.77
N LYS A 96 5.63 32.24 14.45
CA LYS A 96 5.21 31.38 15.58
C LYS A 96 3.97 30.56 15.22
N PRO A 97 3.86 29.30 15.68
CA PRO A 97 2.64 28.53 15.53
C PRO A 97 1.40 29.27 16.04
N GLY A 98 0.28 29.10 15.33
CA GLY A 98 -0.98 29.79 15.59
C GLY A 98 -1.10 31.18 14.95
N MET A 99 -0.02 31.76 14.41
CA MET A 99 -0.09 33.06 13.74
C MET A 99 -0.79 32.97 12.39
N ALA A 100 -1.68 33.94 12.13
CA ALA A 100 -2.14 34.29 10.79
C ALA A 100 -1.06 35.12 10.09
N LEU A 101 -0.78 34.77 8.82
CA LEU A 101 0.32 35.27 8.02
C LEU A 101 -0.19 35.57 6.61
N TYR A 102 -0.19 36.84 6.24
CA TYR A 102 -0.69 37.32 4.96
C TYR A 102 0.48 37.52 4.00
N LEU A 103 0.40 36.85 2.85
CA LEU A 103 1.43 36.86 1.81
C LEU A 103 1.15 37.99 0.81
N TYR A 104 2.16 38.81 0.56
CA TYR A 104 2.09 39.89 -0.42
C TYR A 104 3.27 39.87 -1.40
N GLN A 105 3.04 40.37 -2.61
CA GLN A 105 4.08 40.62 -3.61
C GLN A 105 4.35 42.11 -3.76
N LYS A 106 5.63 42.49 -3.65
CA LYS A 106 6.10 43.85 -3.92
C LYS A 106 6.17 44.12 -5.41
N GLN A 107 6.15 45.39 -5.80
CA GLN A 107 6.33 45.84 -7.20
C GLN A 107 7.66 45.38 -7.85
N ASN A 108 8.69 45.06 -7.06
CA ASN A 108 9.95 44.49 -7.56
C ASN A 108 9.92 42.96 -7.72
N GLY A 109 8.78 42.32 -7.49
CA GLY A 109 8.58 40.87 -7.56
C GLY A 109 8.88 40.10 -6.26
N ASP A 110 9.51 40.72 -5.25
CA ASP A 110 9.78 40.05 -3.96
C ASP A 110 8.47 39.69 -3.23
N LYS A 111 8.36 38.44 -2.78
CA LYS A 111 7.33 37.98 -1.83
C LYS A 111 7.72 38.38 -0.40
N LEU A 112 6.74 38.77 0.43
CA LEU A 112 6.90 39.03 1.86
C LEU A 112 5.71 38.53 2.67
N PHE A 113 5.95 38.14 3.92
CA PHE A 113 4.90 37.89 4.91
C PHE A 113 4.67 39.11 5.82
N SER A 114 3.40 39.43 6.06
CA SER A 114 2.94 40.40 7.07
C SER A 114 1.96 39.75 8.05
N ILE A 115 1.80 40.36 9.23
CA ILE A 115 0.78 39.99 10.21
C ILE A 115 -0.56 40.69 9.89
N LEU A 116 -0.52 41.81 9.17
CA LEU A 116 -1.71 42.60 8.82
C LEU A 116 -2.42 42.03 7.58
N SER A 117 -3.73 41.85 7.71
CA SER A 117 -4.65 41.48 6.63
C SER A 117 -4.87 42.61 5.62
N PRO A 118 -5.36 42.31 4.39
CA PRO A 118 -5.63 43.35 3.40
C PRO A 118 -6.66 44.39 3.88
N ALA A 119 -7.59 44.00 4.74
CA ALA A 119 -8.56 44.90 5.36
C ALA A 119 -7.92 45.87 6.36
N GLU A 120 -6.95 45.42 7.15
CA GLU A 120 -6.24 46.25 8.15
C GLU A 120 -5.25 47.23 7.51
N TRP A 121 -4.69 46.90 6.33
CA TRP A 121 -3.82 47.81 5.57
C TRP A 121 -4.55 49.05 5.01
N GLY A 122 -5.88 48.99 4.88
CA GLY A 122 -6.71 50.08 4.36
C GLY A 122 -6.28 50.55 2.97
N SER A 123 -6.46 51.85 2.69
CA SER A 123 -6.18 52.45 1.37
C SER A 123 -4.71 52.56 1.00
N SER A 124 -3.79 52.07 1.85
CA SER A 124 -2.34 52.23 1.70
C SER A 124 -1.64 50.87 1.57
N LEU A 125 -2.20 49.94 0.78
CA LEU A 125 -1.57 48.67 0.44
C LEU A 125 -0.73 48.80 -0.85
N PRO A 126 0.60 48.95 -0.79
CA PRO A 126 1.46 49.12 -1.98
C PRO A 126 1.83 47.80 -2.68
N HIS A 127 1.25 46.68 -2.25
CA HIS A 127 1.68 45.32 -2.57
C HIS A 127 0.47 44.45 -2.92
N GLU A 128 0.61 43.58 -3.91
CA GLU A 128 -0.47 42.67 -4.33
C GLU A 128 -0.66 41.58 -3.28
N PHE A 129 -1.90 41.29 -2.89
CA PHE A 129 -2.22 40.22 -1.96
C PHE A 129 -2.26 38.87 -2.70
N LEU A 130 -1.54 37.87 -2.18
CA LEU A 130 -1.43 36.54 -2.79
C LEU A 130 -2.16 35.43 -2.02
N GLY A 131 -2.48 35.63 -0.73
CA GLY A 131 -3.16 34.63 0.09
C GLY A 131 -2.88 34.78 1.58
N ALA A 132 -3.74 34.18 2.40
CA ALA A 132 -3.66 34.15 3.85
C ALA A 132 -3.41 32.72 4.36
N PHE A 133 -2.42 32.57 5.24
CA PHE A 133 -1.97 31.27 5.75
C PHE A 133 -1.91 31.28 7.27
N ARG A 134 -2.16 30.15 7.91
CA ARG A 134 -1.92 29.92 9.35
C ARG A 134 -0.76 28.95 9.52
N LEU A 135 0.22 29.31 10.34
CA LEU A 135 1.30 28.38 10.69
C LEU A 135 0.80 27.39 11.76
N ALA A 136 0.75 26.11 11.42
CA ALA A 136 0.33 25.04 12.31
C ALA A 136 1.42 24.68 13.34
N ALA A 137 1.05 23.89 14.36
CA ALA A 137 1.95 23.46 15.44
C ALA A 137 3.06 22.50 14.98
N ASP A 138 2.83 21.79 13.88
CA ASP A 138 3.81 20.92 13.22
C ASP A 138 4.75 21.68 12.25
N GLY A 139 4.53 22.99 12.08
CA GLY A 139 5.28 23.84 11.17
C GLY A 139 4.77 23.83 9.72
N SER A 140 3.67 23.13 9.42
CA SER A 140 3.01 23.22 8.11
C SER A 140 2.16 24.49 7.98
N PHE A 141 1.80 24.87 6.75
CA PHE A 141 0.87 25.99 6.51
C PHE A 141 -0.49 25.44 6.10
N ASP A 142 -1.54 26.05 6.67
CA ASP A 142 -2.93 25.83 6.28
C ASP A 142 -3.51 27.13 5.69
N ASP A 143 -4.32 27.01 4.64
CA ASP A 143 -4.92 28.18 3.98
C ASP A 143 -6.09 28.71 4.82
N LEU A 144 -6.05 30.01 5.15
CA LEU A 144 -7.07 30.65 5.98
C LEU A 144 -8.40 30.86 5.24
N GLU A 145 -8.36 31.03 3.92
CA GLU A 145 -9.58 31.21 3.11
C GLU A 145 -10.36 29.90 2.90
N GLU A 146 -9.68 28.74 2.95
CA GLU A 146 -10.32 27.43 2.81
C GLU A 146 -11.00 26.98 4.12
N THR A 147 -10.57 27.50 5.28
CA THR A 147 -11.04 27.03 6.60
C THR A 147 -12.37 27.63 7.09
N ASP A 148 -12.95 28.62 6.39
CA ASP A 148 -14.27 29.20 6.69
C ASP A 148 -15.45 28.47 5.99
N SER A 149 -15.20 27.36 5.29
CA SER A 149 -16.20 26.63 4.47
C SER A 149 -16.68 25.28 5.03
N ILE A 150 -16.59 25.06 6.36
CA ILE A 150 -17.01 23.80 7.04
C ILE A 150 -18.00 24.08 8.17
#